data_AF-A0A915CJR9-F1
#
_entry.id   AF-A0A915CJR9-F1
#
_cell.length_a   1.000
_cell.length_b   1.000
_cell.length_c   1.000
_cell.angle_alpha   90.00
_cell.angle_beta   90.00
_cell.angle_gamma   90.00
#
_symmetry.space_group_name_H-M   'P 1'
#
loop_
_entity.id
_entity.type
_entity.pdbx_description
1 polymer ?
#
loop_
_entity_poly.entity_id
_entity_poly.type
_entity_poly.pdbx_seq_one_letter_code
_entity_poly.pdbx_strand_id
1 'polypeptide(L)'
;MSPSCSNVPNPMKLGSKISISSMRRIDSRFPALCMTIKRWAEAANINMPMNGTLNSYTIKLMIVHFLQCGIWPPILPNLRKLCPARFDGVKYCAALNEMHLFDRQPQIPKCRINKRTPSELLMAFFDYYARFDYNDREISISCASVAKRPTFRNSSRRNAKIVIHGPFDSVNTARTVKSEESFELIKEAFKRAAHIYLGPV
;
A
#
# COMPACT_ATOMS: atom_id res chain seq x y z
N MET A 1 5.33 -47.12 -14.44
CA MET A 1 6.11 -45.88 -14.65
C MET A 1 5.11 -44.76 -14.89
N SER A 2 4.83 -43.95 -13.87
CA SER A 2 3.90 -42.83 -13.97
C SER A 2 4.72 -41.55 -14.23
N PRO A 3 4.37 -40.71 -15.22
CA PRO A 3 5.13 -39.51 -15.52
C PRO A 3 4.91 -38.47 -14.42
N SER A 4 6.02 -37.83 -14.04
CA SER A 4 6.17 -36.78 -13.05
C SER A 4 5.32 -35.55 -13.41
N CYS A 5 4.52 -35.07 -12.46
CA CYS A 5 3.85 -33.77 -12.52
C CYS A 5 4.88 -32.64 -12.45
N SER A 6 5.36 -32.17 -13.60
CA SER A 6 6.15 -30.96 -13.73
C SER A 6 5.24 -29.72 -13.73
N ASN A 7 5.42 -28.88 -12.70
CA ASN A 7 5.16 -27.43 -12.67
C ASN A 7 3.87 -26.91 -13.33
N VAL A 8 2.74 -27.04 -12.63
CA VAL A 8 1.59 -26.15 -12.85
C VAL A 8 1.88 -24.82 -12.15
N PRO A 9 1.99 -23.68 -12.85
CA PRO A 9 2.14 -22.38 -12.19
C PRO A 9 0.89 -22.12 -11.33
N ASN A 10 1.09 -21.86 -10.05
CA ASN A 10 -0.01 -21.59 -9.11
C ASN A 10 -0.86 -20.38 -9.59
N PRO A 11 -2.12 -20.59 -10.03
CA PRO A 11 -2.92 -19.56 -10.71
C PRO A 11 -3.33 -18.39 -9.80
N MET A 12 -3.13 -18.48 -8.48
CA MET A 12 -3.48 -17.40 -7.55
C MET A 12 -2.50 -16.22 -7.51
N LYS A 13 -1.29 -16.34 -8.10
CA LYS A 13 -0.24 -15.30 -7.94
C LYS A 13 -0.30 -14.16 -8.96
N LEU A 14 -0.99 -14.31 -10.10
CA LEU A 14 -0.81 -13.42 -11.24
C LEU A 14 -1.85 -12.28 -11.34
N GLY A 15 -2.95 -12.31 -10.57
CA GLY A 15 -4.04 -11.32 -10.64
C GLY A 15 -4.25 -10.42 -9.41
N SER A 16 -3.37 -10.49 -8.41
CA SER A 16 -3.61 -10.00 -7.05
C SER A 16 -2.78 -8.77 -6.65
N LYS A 17 -2.30 -7.97 -7.62
CA LYS A 17 -1.45 -6.81 -7.34
C LYS A 17 -2.04 -5.53 -7.91
N ILE A 18 -1.92 -4.44 -7.15
CA ILE A 18 -2.26 -3.09 -7.64
C ILE A 18 -1.28 -2.71 -8.75
N SER A 19 -1.82 -2.47 -9.95
CA SER A 19 -1.07 -2.00 -11.10
C SER A 19 -0.98 -0.47 -11.13
N ILE A 20 0.21 0.03 -11.51
CA ILE A 20 0.44 1.47 -11.73
C ILE A 20 -0.41 1.97 -12.89
N SER A 21 -0.53 1.18 -13.98
CA SER A 21 -1.30 1.57 -15.16
C SER A 21 -2.78 1.78 -14.82
N SER A 22 -3.31 0.93 -13.94
CA SER A 22 -4.68 1.03 -13.45
C SER A 22 -4.87 2.29 -12.60
N MET A 23 -4.03 2.53 -11.59
CA MET A 23 -4.17 3.72 -10.73
C MET A 23 -3.92 5.04 -11.50
N ARG A 24 -3.05 5.04 -12.51
CA ARG A 24 -2.82 6.19 -13.42
C ARG A 24 -4.10 6.65 -14.11
N ARG A 25 -5.01 5.73 -14.45
CA ARG A 25 -6.30 6.07 -15.08
C ARG A 25 -7.25 6.81 -14.15
N ILE A 26 -7.05 6.68 -12.83
CA ILE A 26 -7.78 7.48 -11.84
C ILE A 26 -7.10 8.83 -11.66
N ASP A 27 -5.80 8.82 -11.38
CA ASP A 27 -5.03 10.03 -11.09
C ASP A 27 -3.63 9.95 -11.69
N SER A 28 -3.31 10.94 -12.52
CA SER A 28 -2.04 11.02 -13.25
C SER A 28 -0.83 11.29 -12.36
N ARG A 29 -1.01 11.73 -11.12
CA ARG A 29 0.07 11.98 -10.16
C ARG A 29 0.60 10.69 -9.54
N PHE A 30 -0.17 9.61 -9.58
CA PHE A 30 0.18 8.34 -8.93
C PHE A 30 1.52 7.73 -9.39
N PRO A 31 1.84 7.64 -10.70
CA PRO A 31 3.10 7.06 -11.14
C PRO A 31 4.32 7.88 -10.70
N ALA A 32 4.21 9.21 -10.74
CA ALA A 32 5.27 10.12 -10.29
C ALA A 32 5.55 9.92 -8.79
N LEU A 33 4.50 9.88 -7.96
CA LEU A 33 4.63 9.59 -6.53
C LEU A 33 5.26 8.22 -6.28
N CYS A 34 4.83 7.18 -7.01
CA CYS A 34 5.43 5.84 -6.91
C CYS A 34 6.92 5.83 -7.21
N MET A 35 7.34 6.52 -8.28
CA MET A 35 8.75 6.57 -8.66
C MET A 35 9.57 7.33 -7.61
N THR A 36 9.13 8.55 -7.25
CA THR A 36 9.87 9.42 -6.33
C THR A 36 10.00 8.79 -4.94
N ILE A 37 8.91 8.27 -4.38
CA ILE A 37 8.91 7.65 -3.05
C ILE A 37 9.72 6.35 -3.06
N LYS A 38 9.66 5.56 -4.14
CA LYS A 38 10.50 4.35 -4.25
C LYS A 38 11.98 4.70 -4.27
N ARG A 39 12.39 5.67 -5.08
CA ARG A 39 13.79 6.14 -5.16
C ARG A 39 14.29 6.70 -3.83
N TRP A 40 13.46 7.52 -3.19
CA TRP A 40 13.75 8.00 -1.83
C TRP A 40 13.92 6.85 -0.84
N ALA A 41 13.02 5.86 -0.86
CA ALA A 41 13.09 4.73 0.07
C ALA A 41 14.32 3.83 -0.16
N GLU A 42 14.76 3.69 -1.42
CA GLU A 42 16.04 3.05 -1.77
C GLU A 42 17.22 3.85 -1.18
N ALA A 43 17.27 5.15 -1.41
CA ALA A 43 18.33 6.03 -0.91
C ALA A 43 18.36 6.13 0.64
N ALA A 44 17.19 6.02 1.28
CA ALA A 44 17.06 6.00 2.74
C ALA A 44 17.33 4.60 3.36
N ASN A 45 17.67 3.59 2.55
CA ASN A 45 17.92 2.21 2.97
C ASN A 45 16.71 1.51 3.65
N ILE A 46 15.49 1.95 3.35
CA ILE A 46 14.26 1.37 3.90
C ILE A 46 13.47 0.50 2.90
N ASN A 47 13.98 0.32 1.68
CA ASN A 47 13.45 -0.57 0.64
C ASN A 47 14.41 -1.75 0.36
N MET A 48 14.80 -2.48 1.41
CA MET A 48 15.73 -3.62 1.34
C MET A 48 15.19 -4.80 2.13
N PRO A 49 14.29 -5.62 1.54
CA PRO A 49 13.61 -6.71 2.24
C PRO A 49 14.54 -7.74 2.89
N MET A 50 15.70 -7.98 2.27
CA MET A 50 16.70 -8.91 2.79
C MET A 50 17.33 -8.40 4.09
N ASN A 51 17.34 -7.08 4.29
CA ASN A 51 17.85 -6.42 5.49
C ASN A 51 16.73 -6.13 6.50
N GLY A 52 15.56 -6.77 6.35
CA GLY A 52 14.45 -6.61 7.28
C GLY A 52 13.68 -5.30 7.15
N THR A 53 13.87 -4.52 6.07
CA THR A 53 13.09 -3.29 5.84
C THR A 53 11.91 -3.52 4.88
N LEU A 54 11.27 -2.47 4.38
CA LEU A 54 10.07 -2.59 3.55
C LEU A 54 10.41 -3.21 2.19
N ASN A 55 9.42 -3.85 1.60
CA ASN A 55 9.48 -4.24 0.19
C ASN A 55 8.75 -3.22 -0.69
N SER A 56 9.12 -3.18 -1.97
CA SER A 56 8.55 -2.23 -2.94
C SER A 56 7.03 -2.36 -3.10
N TYR A 57 6.47 -3.54 -2.83
CA TYR A 57 5.01 -3.71 -2.84
C TYR A 57 4.36 -3.01 -1.64
N THR A 58 4.93 -3.16 -0.45
CA THR A 58 4.46 -2.48 0.78
C THR A 58 4.52 -0.97 0.63
N ILE A 59 5.61 -0.44 0.09
CA ILE A 59 5.75 1.01 -0.19
C ILE A 59 4.65 1.47 -1.15
N LYS A 60 4.38 0.73 -2.23
CA LYS A 60 3.28 1.05 -3.14
C LYS A 60 1.93 1.05 -2.44
N LEU A 61 1.68 0.09 -1.54
CA LEU A 61 0.44 0.05 -0.78
C LEU A 61 0.31 1.22 0.20
N MET A 62 1.41 1.66 0.82
CA MET A 62 1.42 2.89 1.63
C MET A 62 1.01 4.12 0.81
N ILE A 63 1.49 4.24 -0.41
CA ILE A 63 1.08 5.34 -1.33
C ILE A 63 -0.41 5.25 -1.65
N VAL A 64 -0.91 4.05 -1.95
CA VAL A 64 -2.34 3.83 -2.22
C VAL A 64 -3.18 4.23 -1.02
N HIS A 65 -2.84 3.74 0.18
CA HIS A 65 -3.52 4.07 1.43
C HIS A 65 -3.57 5.58 1.68
N PHE A 66 -2.43 6.24 1.55
CA PHE A 66 -2.32 7.67 1.74
C PHE A 66 -3.28 8.43 0.82
N LEU A 67 -3.32 8.08 -0.47
CA LEU A 67 -4.22 8.71 -1.44
C LEU A 67 -5.69 8.31 -1.26
N GLN A 68 -5.98 7.21 -0.58
CA GLN A 68 -7.34 6.76 -0.28
C GLN A 68 -7.96 7.45 0.93
N CYS A 69 -7.19 7.68 2.00
CA CYS A 69 -7.72 8.23 3.25
C CYS A 69 -6.69 8.97 4.13
N GLY A 70 -5.41 8.96 3.78
CA GLY A 70 -4.38 9.75 4.47
C GLY A 70 -4.33 11.21 4.01
N ILE A 71 -5.09 11.58 2.97
CA ILE A 71 -5.20 12.94 2.46
C ILE A 71 -6.66 13.28 2.17
N TRP A 72 -7.02 14.55 2.42
CA TRP A 72 -8.34 15.09 2.11
C TRP A 72 -8.25 16.27 1.13
N PRO A 73 -9.09 16.32 0.07
CA PRO A 73 -10.00 15.27 -0.38
C PRO A 73 -9.28 13.99 -0.84
N PRO A 74 -9.94 12.81 -0.81
CA PRO A 74 -9.36 11.54 -1.25
C PRO A 74 -9.09 11.59 -2.75
N ILE A 75 -7.97 11.02 -3.17
CA ILE A 75 -7.58 10.94 -4.59
C ILE A 75 -7.95 9.58 -5.17
N LEU A 76 -7.69 8.49 -4.44
CA LEU A 76 -8.02 7.14 -4.87
C LEU A 76 -9.30 6.64 -4.18
N PRO A 77 -10.15 5.88 -4.89
CA PRO A 77 -11.36 5.32 -4.30
C PRO A 77 -11.04 4.13 -3.38
N ASN A 78 -12.01 3.80 -2.53
CA ASN A 78 -12.03 2.52 -1.83
C ASN A 78 -12.17 1.38 -2.87
N LEU A 79 -11.22 0.43 -2.85
CA LEU A 79 -11.16 -0.64 -3.85
C LEU A 79 -12.33 -1.63 -3.72
N ARG A 80 -12.81 -1.92 -2.49
CA ARG A 80 -13.99 -2.76 -2.28
C ARG A 80 -15.24 -2.14 -2.88
N LYS A 81 -15.47 -0.85 -2.65
CA LYS A 81 -16.61 -0.12 -3.21
C LYS A 81 -16.57 -0.07 -4.73
N LEU A 82 -15.36 -0.01 -5.31
CA LEU A 82 -15.18 0.04 -6.74
C LEU A 82 -15.43 -1.32 -7.42
N CYS A 83 -15.02 -2.43 -6.80
CA CYS A 83 -15.16 -3.77 -7.36
C CYS A 83 -15.72 -4.77 -6.33
N PRO A 84 -16.98 -4.63 -5.88
CA PRO A 84 -17.55 -5.50 -4.84
C PRO A 84 -17.46 -6.98 -5.19
N ALA A 85 -17.75 -7.32 -6.45
CA ALA A 85 -17.70 -8.69 -6.98
C ALA A 85 -16.37 -9.43 -6.77
N ARG A 86 -15.24 -8.70 -6.64
CA ARG A 86 -13.92 -9.33 -6.39
C ARG A 86 -13.66 -9.63 -4.90
N PHE A 87 -14.38 -8.99 -4.00
CA PHE A 87 -14.23 -9.17 -2.56
C PHE A 87 -15.30 -10.09 -1.96
N ASP A 88 -16.39 -10.33 -2.70
CA ASP A 88 -17.50 -11.21 -2.32
C ASP A 88 -17.32 -12.66 -2.80
N GLY A 89 -16.09 -13.06 -3.15
CA GLY A 89 -15.76 -14.47 -3.45
C GLY A 89 -16.18 -14.98 -4.83
N VAL A 90 -16.71 -14.13 -5.71
CA VAL A 90 -17.03 -14.51 -7.09
C VAL A 90 -15.74 -14.65 -7.90
N LYS A 91 -15.32 -15.90 -8.14
CA LYS A 91 -14.17 -16.25 -8.99
C LYS A 91 -14.46 -15.84 -10.44
N TYR A 92 -14.08 -14.63 -10.84
CA TYR A 92 -13.92 -14.33 -12.27
C TYR A 92 -12.67 -15.04 -12.79
N CYS A 93 -12.88 -16.21 -13.37
CA CYS A 93 -11.94 -16.94 -14.20
C CYS A 93 -11.86 -16.24 -15.57
N ALA A 94 -11.06 -15.17 -15.67
CA ALA A 94 -10.68 -14.62 -16.97
C ALA A 94 -9.17 -14.35 -16.93
N ALA A 95 -8.49 -14.78 -17.99
CA ALA A 95 -7.04 -14.85 -18.12
C ALA A 95 -6.31 -13.65 -17.51
N LEU A 96 -5.32 -13.95 -16.67
CA LEU A 96 -4.59 -13.05 -15.78
C LEU A 96 -3.48 -12.27 -16.53
N ASN A 97 -3.78 -11.75 -17.71
CA ASN A 97 -2.92 -10.77 -18.37
C ASN A 97 -3.61 -9.41 -18.29
N GLU A 98 -3.01 -8.51 -17.50
CA GLU A 98 -3.36 -7.09 -17.44
C GLU A 98 -4.85 -6.79 -17.22
N MET A 99 -5.45 -7.34 -16.15
CA MET A 99 -6.82 -6.97 -15.80
C MET A 99 -6.93 -5.48 -15.48
N HIS A 100 -7.52 -4.74 -16.41
CA HIS A 100 -7.96 -3.37 -16.30
C HIS A 100 -8.93 -3.24 -15.11
N LEU A 101 -8.44 -2.81 -13.95
CA LEU A 101 -9.27 -2.49 -12.78
C LEU A 101 -10.31 -1.38 -13.06
N PHE A 102 -10.29 -0.78 -14.26
CA PHE A 102 -10.96 0.47 -14.60
C PHE A 102 -11.50 0.50 -16.03
N ASP A 103 -11.97 -0.60 -16.63
CA ASP A 103 -12.63 -0.51 -17.96
C ASP A 103 -13.74 0.54 -18.02
N ARG A 104 -14.32 0.89 -16.86
CA ARG A 104 -15.06 2.13 -16.65
C ARG A 104 -14.36 3.00 -15.60
N GLN A 105 -14.22 4.30 -15.89
CA GLN A 105 -13.63 5.26 -14.95
C GLN A 105 -14.49 5.31 -13.66
N PRO A 106 -13.90 5.24 -12.45
CA PRO A 106 -14.65 5.28 -11.22
C PRO A 106 -15.44 6.58 -11.13
N GLN A 107 -16.72 6.50 -10.76
CA GLN A 107 -17.53 7.68 -10.47
C GLN A 107 -17.16 8.22 -9.09
N ILE A 108 -15.99 8.87 -9.00
CA ILE A 108 -15.62 9.66 -7.82
C ILE A 108 -16.54 10.89 -7.79
N PRO A 109 -17.20 11.20 -6.67
CA PRO A 109 -18.06 12.38 -6.57
C PRO A 109 -17.31 13.64 -7.04
N LYS A 110 -17.77 14.26 -8.13
CA LYS A 110 -17.09 15.40 -8.79
C LYS A 110 -16.86 16.61 -7.88
N CYS A 111 -17.59 16.71 -6.77
CA CYS A 111 -17.59 17.87 -5.89
C CYS A 111 -16.37 18.00 -4.96
N ARG A 112 -15.44 17.04 -4.94
CA ARG A 112 -14.27 17.08 -4.02
C ARG A 112 -12.99 16.56 -4.68
N ILE A 113 -12.54 17.23 -5.75
CA ILE A 113 -11.26 16.94 -6.41
C ILE A 113 -10.11 17.53 -5.58
N ASN A 114 -9.13 16.70 -5.24
CA ASN A 114 -7.91 17.18 -4.60
C ASN A 114 -7.01 17.90 -5.61
N LYS A 115 -6.76 19.20 -5.39
CA LYS A 115 -5.96 20.07 -6.26
C LYS A 115 -4.47 20.16 -5.88
N ARG A 116 -4.02 19.44 -4.85
CA ARG A 116 -2.63 19.49 -4.41
C ARG A 116 -1.66 19.05 -5.50
N THR A 117 -0.55 19.73 -5.63
CA THR A 117 0.51 19.38 -6.57
C THR A 117 1.20 18.07 -6.15
N PRO A 118 1.93 17.40 -7.06
CA PRO A 118 2.70 16.20 -6.70
C PRO A 118 3.68 16.41 -5.54
N SER A 119 4.32 17.59 -5.46
CA SER A 119 5.22 17.94 -4.36
C SER A 119 4.49 18.11 -3.03
N GLU A 120 3.34 18.80 -3.02
CA GLU A 120 2.49 18.91 -1.82
C GLU A 120 1.98 17.56 -1.32
N LEU A 121 1.65 16.64 -2.24
CA LEU A 121 1.28 15.27 -1.89
C LEU A 121 2.46 14.48 -1.33
N LEU A 122 3.66 14.68 -1.88
CA LEU A 122 4.88 14.03 -1.39
C LEU A 122 5.22 14.49 0.03
N MET A 123 5.17 15.80 0.30
CA MET A 123 5.40 16.35 1.63
C MET A 123 4.38 15.83 2.64
N ALA A 124 3.10 15.86 2.27
CA ALA A 124 2.03 15.35 3.11
C ALA A 124 2.12 13.82 3.33
N PHE A 125 2.66 13.06 2.37
CA PHE A 125 2.91 11.63 2.52
C PHE A 125 3.96 11.35 3.60
N PHE A 126 5.09 12.06 3.58
CA PHE A 126 6.12 11.90 4.60
C PHE A 126 5.61 12.28 5.98
N ASP A 127 4.91 13.40 6.05
CA ASP A 127 4.30 13.90 7.27
C ASP A 127 3.28 12.92 7.88
N TYR A 128 2.38 12.40 7.05
CA TYR A 128 1.36 11.43 7.45
C TYR A 128 1.99 10.19 8.10
N TYR A 129 3.05 9.64 7.48
CA TYR A 129 3.71 8.45 7.99
C TYR A 129 4.71 8.72 9.12
N ALA A 130 5.27 9.92 9.21
CA ALA A 130 6.07 10.34 10.37
C ALA A 130 5.24 10.36 11.67
N ARG A 131 3.96 10.75 11.58
CA ARG A 131 3.03 10.82 12.71
C ARG A 131 2.14 9.59 12.89
N PHE A 132 2.25 8.59 12.02
CA PHE A 132 1.36 7.43 12.06
C PHE A 132 1.62 6.59 13.32
N ASP A 133 0.57 6.27 14.07
CA ASP A 133 0.67 5.41 15.25
C ASP A 133 0.79 3.94 14.84
N TYR A 134 2.02 3.52 14.54
CA TYR A 134 2.34 2.14 14.20
C TYR A 134 2.10 1.16 15.37
N ASN A 135 1.97 1.60 16.63
CA ASN A 135 1.85 0.70 17.77
C ASN A 135 0.42 0.20 17.96
N ASP A 136 -0.58 1.07 17.77
CA ASP A 136 -2.01 0.74 17.97
C ASP A 136 -2.81 0.68 16.66
N ARG A 137 -2.22 1.03 15.51
CA ARG A 137 -2.96 1.05 14.23
C ARG A 137 -2.47 0.03 13.20
N GLU A 138 -3.42 -0.45 12.41
CA GLU A 138 -3.20 -1.28 11.22
C GLU A 138 -3.90 -0.67 10.00
N ILE A 139 -3.33 -0.89 8.81
CA ILE A 139 -3.82 -0.34 7.54
C ILE A 139 -4.55 -1.42 6.74
N SER A 140 -5.71 -1.07 6.20
CA SER A 140 -6.46 -1.90 5.24
C SER A 140 -6.63 -1.17 3.91
N ILE A 141 -5.95 -1.67 2.87
CA ILE A 141 -6.02 -1.12 1.51
C ILE A 141 -7.39 -1.37 0.88
N SER A 142 -7.98 -2.53 1.17
CA SER A 142 -9.29 -2.90 0.63
C SER A 142 -10.41 -2.02 1.20
N CYS A 143 -10.32 -1.66 2.49
CA CYS A 143 -11.29 -0.81 3.16
C CYS A 143 -10.98 0.69 3.08
N ALA A 144 -9.82 1.09 2.53
CA ALA A 144 -9.37 2.49 2.54
C ALA A 144 -9.44 3.08 3.96
N SER A 145 -8.91 2.35 4.94
CA SER A 145 -9.12 2.67 6.36
C SER A 145 -7.94 2.32 7.25
N VAL A 146 -7.89 3.00 8.39
CA VAL A 146 -7.02 2.68 9.52
C VAL A 146 -7.88 2.08 10.62
N ALA A 147 -7.48 0.93 11.17
CA ALA A 147 -8.18 0.25 12.25
C ALA A 147 -7.29 0.12 13.49
N LYS A 148 -7.91 -0.06 14.66
CA LYS A 148 -7.20 -0.39 15.89
C LYS A 148 -6.70 -1.83 15.82
N ARG A 149 -5.46 -2.07 16.25
CA ARG A 149 -4.90 -3.42 16.32
C ARG A 149 -5.70 -4.24 17.35
N PRO A 150 -6.10 -5.48 17.03
CA PRO A 150 -6.81 -6.33 17.97
C PRO A 150 -5.91 -6.68 19.16
N THR A 151 -6.38 -6.42 20.37
CA THR A 151 -5.67 -6.70 21.64
C THR A 151 -5.49 -8.21 21.87
N PHE A 152 -6.46 -9.02 21.43
CA PHE A 152 -6.51 -10.47 21.60
C PHE A 152 -6.27 -11.22 20.29
N ARG A 153 -5.04 -11.28 19.79
CA ARG A 153 -4.66 -12.25 18.73
C ARG A 153 -3.28 -12.87 18.98
N ASN A 154 -3.12 -14.09 18.48
CA ASN A 154 -1.96 -14.97 18.62
C ASN A 154 -0.61 -14.27 18.35
N SER A 155 0.42 -14.77 19.03
CA SER A 155 1.81 -14.29 19.15
C SER A 155 2.43 -13.71 17.86
N SER A 156 2.18 -14.29 16.69
CA SER A 156 2.81 -13.85 15.43
C SER A 156 2.34 -12.47 14.93
N ARG A 157 1.12 -12.02 15.24
CA ARG A 157 0.65 -10.67 14.89
C ARG A 157 1.04 -9.63 15.93
N ARG A 158 1.20 -10.05 17.18
CA ARG A 158 1.60 -9.18 18.30
C ARG A 158 3.02 -8.62 18.11
N ASN A 159 3.89 -9.40 17.47
CA ASN A 159 5.29 -9.02 17.22
C ASN A 159 5.48 -8.21 15.93
N ALA A 160 4.43 -8.01 15.12
CA ALA A 160 4.55 -7.25 13.87
C ALA A 160 4.71 -5.76 14.16
N LYS A 161 5.80 -5.16 13.65
CA LYS A 161 6.07 -3.74 13.85
C LYS A 161 5.18 -2.85 13.00
N ILE A 162 5.01 -3.22 11.73
CA ILE A 162 4.12 -2.54 10.78
C ILE A 162 3.09 -3.55 10.26
N VAL A 163 1.82 -3.17 10.23
CA VAL A 163 0.72 -4.02 9.76
C VAL A 163 -0.04 -3.33 8.63
N ILE A 164 0.11 -3.87 7.43
CA ILE A 164 -0.58 -3.39 6.22
C ILE A 164 -1.19 -4.60 5.51
N HIS A 165 -2.51 -4.69 5.53
CA HIS A 165 -3.26 -5.72 4.81
C HIS A 165 -3.39 -5.36 3.34
N GLY A 166 -3.08 -6.33 2.48
CA GLY A 166 -3.23 -6.18 1.05
C GLY A 166 -4.67 -5.89 0.64
N PRO A 167 -4.88 -5.49 -0.64
CA PRO A 167 -6.21 -5.37 -1.18
C PRO A 167 -6.93 -6.73 -1.21
N PHE A 168 -6.32 -7.77 -1.79
CA PHE A 168 -7.01 -9.03 -2.09
C PHE A 168 -6.79 -10.15 -1.06
N ASP A 169 -5.82 -9.98 -0.16
CA ASP A 169 -5.52 -10.94 0.89
C ASP A 169 -5.40 -10.25 2.25
N SER A 170 -5.61 -11.01 3.32
CA SER A 170 -5.48 -10.53 4.70
C SER A 170 -4.05 -10.65 5.23
N VAL A 171 -3.08 -10.94 4.36
CA VAL A 171 -1.69 -11.15 4.76
C VAL A 171 -1.03 -9.79 5.00
N ASN A 172 -0.25 -9.70 6.08
CA ASN A 172 0.55 -8.50 6.33
C ASN A 172 1.67 -8.40 5.28
N THR A 173 1.63 -7.35 4.47
CA THR A 173 2.59 -7.09 3.41
C THR A 173 3.95 -6.60 3.93
N ALA A 174 3.96 -5.98 5.12
CA ALA A 174 5.13 -5.47 5.81
C ALA A 174 5.83 -6.52 6.72
N ARG A 175 5.56 -7.81 6.53
CA ARG A 175 6.08 -8.93 7.35
C ARG A 175 7.61 -9.08 7.38
N THR A 176 8.33 -8.36 6.52
CA THR A 176 9.80 -8.34 6.49
C THR A 176 10.37 -7.50 7.64
N VAL A 177 9.59 -6.53 8.16
CA VAL A 177 9.98 -5.68 9.29
C VAL A 177 9.75 -6.41 10.61
N LYS A 178 10.82 -7.03 11.11
CA LYS A 178 10.79 -7.89 12.31
C LYS A 178 11.57 -7.33 13.49
N SER A 179 12.68 -6.63 13.25
CA SER A 179 13.53 -6.06 14.30
C SER A 179 13.08 -4.66 14.70
N GLU A 180 13.40 -4.27 15.93
CA GLU A 180 13.19 -2.90 16.41
C GLU A 180 14.06 -1.91 15.65
N GLU A 181 15.31 -2.29 15.35
CA GLU A 181 16.25 -1.47 14.60
C GLU A 181 15.72 -1.10 13.21
N SER A 182 15.25 -2.08 12.42
CA SER A 182 14.68 -1.79 11.10
C SER A 182 13.40 -0.95 11.19
N PHE A 183 12.62 -1.13 12.25
CA PHE A 183 11.41 -0.35 12.49
C PHE A 183 11.71 1.11 12.83
N GLU A 184 12.65 1.35 13.75
CA GLU A 184 13.09 2.72 14.08
C GLU A 184 13.80 3.38 12.90
N LEU A 185 14.61 2.65 12.13
CA LEU A 185 15.19 3.16 10.89
C LEU A 185 14.12 3.69 9.92
N ILE A 186 13.02 2.95 9.75
CA ILE A 186 11.88 3.36 8.92
C ILE A 186 11.21 4.62 9.49
N LYS A 187 10.89 4.64 10.78
CA LYS A 187 10.25 5.79 11.43
C LYS A 187 11.10 7.05 11.30
N GLU A 188 12.39 6.94 11.60
CA GLU A 188 13.33 8.05 11.51
C GLU A 188 13.55 8.51 10.07
N ALA A 189 13.53 7.62 9.09
CA ALA A 189 13.56 8.01 7.68
C ALA A 189 12.35 8.89 7.31
N PHE A 190 11.14 8.51 7.73
CA PHE A 190 9.93 9.32 7.51
C PHE A 190 9.99 10.67 8.23
N LYS A 191 10.39 10.70 9.50
CA LYS A 191 10.55 11.95 10.27
C LYS A 191 11.58 12.89 9.63
N ARG A 192 12.76 12.38 9.25
CA ARG A 192 13.78 13.18 8.56
C ARG A 192 13.26 13.75 7.25
N ALA A 193 12.56 12.93 6.45
CA ALA A 193 11.97 13.40 5.21
C ALA A 193 10.92 14.49 5.46
N ALA A 194 10.01 14.31 6.42
CA ALA A 194 9.03 15.32 6.80
C ALA A 194 9.71 16.61 7.28
N HIS A 195 10.77 16.48 8.09
CA HIS A 195 11.51 17.61 8.65
C HIS A 195 12.17 18.48 7.57
N ILE A 196 12.81 17.86 6.58
CA ILE A 196 13.48 18.58 5.48
C ILE A 196 12.51 19.49 4.72
N TYR A 197 11.25 19.07 4.57
CA TYR A 197 10.26 19.80 3.78
C TYR A 197 9.35 20.72 4.61
N LEU A 198 9.13 20.41 5.90
CA LEU A 198 8.11 21.08 6.72
C LEU A 198 8.66 21.78 7.98
N GLY A 199 9.94 21.59 8.34
CA GLY A 199 10.51 22.05 9.62
C GLY A 199 10.32 21.04 10.76
N PRO A 200 10.67 21.35 12.02
CA PRO A 200 10.56 20.41 13.15
C PRO A 200 9.11 19.94 13.35
N VAL A 201 8.94 18.61 13.46
CA VAL A 201 7.65 17.89 13.57
C VAL A 201 7.45 17.33 14.97
#